data_AF-A0A1S1Z0K3-F1
#
_entry.id   AF-A0A1S1Z0K3-F1
#
_cell.length_a   1.000
_cell.length_b   1.000
_cell.length_c   1.000
_cell.angle_alpha   90.00
_cell.angle_beta   90.00
_cell.angle_gamma   90.00
#
_symmetry.space_group_name_H-M   'P 1'
#
loop_
_entity.id
_entity.type
_entity.pdbx_description
1 polymer ?
#
loop_
_entity_poly.entity_id
_entity_poly.type
_entity_poly.pdbx_seq_one_letter_code
_entity_poly.pdbx_strand_id
1 'polypeptide(L)'
;MKNLRNIIAVLFVSLVTFGTTFATNDDNEEISRLRQTVENASSSDWQVYANAAERCVELKTNLSEAYIWIETAIQIEPNASNLELKADYLAANSANEMAIEAYRTAILKGISEDGYDVQEAQRKMLSLLR
;
A
#
# COMPACT_ATOMS: atom_id res chain seq x y z
N MET A 1 27.67 1.59 40.17
CA MET A 1 27.79 2.92 39.53
C MET A 1 28.68 2.75 38.31
N LYS A 2 28.34 2.93 37.04
CA LYS A 2 27.19 3.50 36.31
C LYS A 2 27.22 2.83 34.92
N ASN A 3 26.46 1.76 34.69
CA ASN A 3 26.31 1.15 33.36
C ASN A 3 24.93 1.51 32.80
N LEU A 4 24.69 2.81 32.61
CA LEU A 4 23.45 3.32 32.03
C LEU A 4 23.72 4.63 31.30
N ARG A 5 24.09 4.53 30.02
CA ARG A 5 24.29 5.60 29.04
C ARG A 5 24.81 4.89 27.80
N ASN A 6 24.00 4.49 26.82
CA ASN A 6 23.12 5.32 26.03
C ASN A 6 22.01 4.44 25.42
N ILE A 7 20.79 4.54 25.94
CA ILE A 7 19.59 4.09 25.24
C ILE A 7 19.13 5.30 24.43
N ILE A 8 19.45 5.32 23.14
CA ILE A 8 18.87 6.29 22.20
C ILE A 8 17.56 5.67 21.73
N ALA A 9 16.52 5.83 22.53
CA ALA A 9 15.14 5.59 22.12
C ALA A 9 14.62 6.90 21.50
N VAL A 10 14.66 7.00 20.18
CA VAL A 10 13.95 8.06 19.45
C VAL A 10 12.56 7.54 19.15
N LEU A 11 11.63 7.79 20.07
CA LEU A 11 10.19 7.66 19.85
C LEU A 11 9.71 8.95 19.16
N PHE A 12 9.60 8.90 17.82
CA PHE A 12 8.79 9.87 17.08
C PHE A 12 7.40 9.28 16.91
N VAL A 13 6.52 9.50 17.91
CA VAL A 13 5.09 9.25 17.75
C VAL A 13 4.44 10.55 17.35
N SER A 14 4.38 10.81 16.05
CA SER A 14 3.47 11.81 15.49
C SER A 14 2.08 11.20 15.43
N LEU A 15 1.23 11.56 16.40
CA LEU A 15 -0.20 11.28 16.37
C LEU A 15 -0.81 12.06 15.20
N VAL A 16 -1.04 11.38 14.07
CA VAL A 16 -1.95 11.88 13.04
C VAL A 16 -3.34 11.35 13.38
N THR A 17 -4.22 12.22 13.87
CA THR A 17 -5.63 11.91 14.03
C THR A 17 -6.30 11.94 12.66
N PHE A 18 -6.42 10.77 12.03
CA PHE A 18 -7.27 10.59 10.85
C PHE A 18 -8.74 10.61 11.27
N GLY A 19 -9.56 11.31 10.49
CA GLY A 19 -11.01 11.43 10.73
C GLY A 19 -11.69 10.07 10.73
N THR A 20 -12.64 9.90 11.65
CA THR A 20 -13.43 8.67 11.76
C THR A 20 -14.36 8.55 10.56
N THR A 21 -13.91 7.83 9.54
CA THR A 21 -14.81 7.24 8.53
C THR A 21 -15.51 6.07 9.21
N PHE A 22 -16.82 6.17 9.41
CA PHE A 22 -17.62 5.08 9.96
C PHE A 22 -17.69 3.97 8.91
N ALA A 23 -16.87 2.93 9.08
CA ALA A 23 -17.00 1.68 8.33
C ALA A 23 -18.39 1.09 8.59
N THR A 24 -19.07 0.65 7.52
CA THR A 24 -20.35 -0.03 7.67
C THR A 24 -20.13 -1.44 8.26
N ASN A 25 -21.17 -2.06 8.81
CA ASN A 25 -21.04 -3.41 9.40
C ASN A 25 -20.53 -4.45 8.38
N ASP A 26 -20.83 -4.27 7.10
CA ASP A 26 -20.40 -5.15 6.01
C ASP A 26 -18.89 -5.01 5.73
N ASP A 27 -18.39 -3.76 5.68
CA ASP A 27 -16.95 -3.48 5.52
C ASP A 27 -16.13 -4.12 6.65
N ASN A 28 -16.64 -4.10 7.89
CA ASN A 28 -15.94 -4.69 9.03
C ASN A 28 -15.79 -6.21 8.93
N GLU A 29 -16.79 -6.92 8.40
CA GLU A 29 -16.70 -8.36 8.20
C GLU A 29 -15.73 -8.69 7.05
N GLU A 30 -15.82 -7.96 5.95
CA GLU A 30 -14.93 -8.14 4.81
C GLU A 30 -13.45 -7.91 5.20
N ILE A 31 -13.14 -6.80 5.88
CA ILE A 31 -11.79 -6.51 6.35
C ILE A 31 -11.27 -7.59 7.31
N SER A 32 -12.14 -8.15 8.17
CA SER A 32 -11.75 -9.24 9.07
C SER A 32 -11.35 -10.51 8.31
N ARG A 33 -12.03 -10.83 7.21
CA ARG A 33 -11.68 -11.97 6.34
C ARG A 33 -10.36 -11.72 5.59
N LEU A 34 -10.11 -10.49 5.15
CA LEU A 34 -8.83 -10.12 4.52
C LEU A 34 -7.66 -10.32 5.50
N ARG A 35 -7.78 -9.85 6.74
CA ARG A 35 -6.78 -10.08 7.79
C ARG A 35 -6.52 -11.57 8.01
N GLN A 36 -7.58 -12.37 8.14
CA GLN A 36 -7.44 -13.82 8.30
C GLN A 36 -6.72 -14.46 7.09
N THR A 37 -6.97 -13.98 5.88
CA THR A 37 -6.30 -14.47 4.67
C THR A 37 -4.81 -14.15 4.73
N VAL A 38 -4.45 -12.91 5.11
CA VAL A 38 -3.06 -12.47 5.28
C VAL A 38 -2.35 -13.23 6.41
N GLU A 39 -2.99 -13.45 7.55
CA GLU A 39 -2.41 -14.19 8.69
C GLU A 39 -2.07 -15.65 8.34
N ASN A 40 -2.80 -16.25 7.39
CA ASN A 40 -2.57 -17.62 6.92
C ASN A 40 -1.68 -17.67 5.67
N ALA A 41 -1.24 -16.53 5.14
CA ALA A 41 -0.41 -16.46 3.94
C ALA A 41 1.00 -17.03 4.22
N SER A 42 1.60 -17.66 3.21
CA SER A 42 3.02 -17.98 3.31
C SER A 42 3.87 -16.70 3.29
N SER A 43 5.07 -16.73 3.84
CA SER A 43 5.97 -15.56 3.88
C SER A 43 6.42 -15.07 2.50
N SER A 44 6.19 -15.85 1.44
CA SER A 44 6.51 -15.50 0.05
C SER A 44 5.27 -15.19 -0.81
N ASP A 45 4.07 -15.24 -0.24
CA ASP A 45 2.82 -15.08 -0.98
C ASP A 45 2.44 -13.59 -1.12
N TRP A 46 3.19 -12.88 -1.96
CA TRP A 46 2.96 -11.45 -2.19
C TRP A 46 1.56 -11.16 -2.72
N GLN A 47 0.96 -12.09 -3.47
CA GLN A 47 -0.38 -11.92 -4.05
C GLN A 47 -1.45 -11.77 -2.97
N VAL A 48 -1.37 -12.55 -1.88
CA VAL A 48 -2.33 -12.42 -0.78
C VAL A 48 -2.28 -11.02 -0.16
N TYR A 49 -1.08 -10.48 0.07
CA TYR A 49 -0.92 -9.12 0.59
C TYR A 49 -1.42 -8.06 -0.41
N ALA A 50 -1.07 -8.19 -1.69
CA ALA A 50 -1.47 -7.26 -2.74
C ALA A 50 -3.00 -7.22 -2.90
N ASN A 51 -3.65 -8.38 -3.01
CA ASN A 51 -5.11 -8.47 -3.18
C ASN A 51 -5.86 -7.91 -1.96
N ALA A 52 -5.37 -8.18 -0.75
CA ALA A 52 -5.98 -7.64 0.46
C ALA A 52 -5.85 -6.12 0.52
N ALA A 53 -4.72 -5.57 0.10
CA ALA A 53 -4.51 -4.13 0.08
C ALA A 53 -5.33 -3.43 -1.02
N GLU A 54 -5.37 -4.01 -2.22
CA GLU A 54 -6.20 -3.53 -3.34
C GLU A 54 -7.64 -3.39 -2.89
N ARG A 55 -8.18 -4.42 -2.22
CA ARG A 55 -9.55 -4.36 -1.73
C ARG A 55 -9.81 -3.23 -0.74
N CYS A 56 -8.87 -2.97 0.18
CA CYS A 56 -8.95 -1.83 1.09
C CYS A 56 -8.90 -0.48 0.33
N VAL A 57 -8.07 -0.37 -0.71
CA VAL A 57 -7.96 0.83 -1.55
C VAL A 57 -9.26 1.08 -2.32
N GLU A 58 -9.85 0.06 -2.94
CA GLU A 58 -11.14 0.13 -3.64
C GLU A 58 -12.27 0.60 -2.72
N LEU A 59 -12.35 0.01 -1.52
CA LEU A 59 -13.36 0.33 -0.51
C LEU A 59 -13.10 1.66 0.20
N LYS A 60 -11.92 2.26 0.01
CA LYS A 60 -11.45 3.46 0.73
C LYS A 60 -11.56 3.32 2.25
N THR A 61 -11.35 2.10 2.74
CA THR A 61 -11.41 1.76 4.16
C THR A 61 -10.11 1.10 4.59
N ASN A 62 -9.79 1.19 5.87
CA ASN A 62 -8.63 0.50 6.45
C ASN A 62 -7.29 0.79 5.73
N LEU A 63 -7.15 2.02 5.21
CA LEU A 63 -6.02 2.43 4.36
C LEU A 63 -4.66 2.30 5.06
N SER A 64 -4.59 2.52 6.38
CA SER A 64 -3.35 2.32 7.13
C SER A 64 -2.82 0.89 7.08
N GLU A 65 -3.71 -0.11 7.12
CA GLU A 65 -3.33 -1.52 7.01
C GLU A 65 -3.06 -1.91 5.56
N ALA A 66 -3.83 -1.35 4.61
CA ALA A 66 -3.56 -1.49 3.18
C ALA A 66 -2.11 -1.10 2.84
N TYR A 67 -1.62 0.02 3.39
CA TYR A 67 -0.24 0.45 3.18
C TYR A 67 0.78 -0.58 3.67
N ILE A 68 0.56 -1.18 4.85
CA ILE A 68 1.46 -2.20 5.41
C ILE A 68 1.52 -3.42 4.48
N TRP A 69 0.37 -3.87 3.98
CA TRP A 69 0.30 -5.00 3.05
C TRP A 69 0.93 -4.66 1.69
N ILE A 70 0.76 -3.45 1.18
CA ILE A 70 1.45 -2.99 -0.05
C ILE A 70 2.97 -3.04 0.11
N GLU A 71 3.51 -2.47 1.20
CA GLU A 71 4.95 -2.49 1.43
C GLU A 71 5.46 -3.92 1.62
N THR A 72 4.67 -4.80 2.24
CA THR A 72 5.01 -6.22 2.38
C THR A 72 5.04 -6.93 1.02
N ALA A 73 4.04 -6.71 0.17
CA ALA A 73 4.00 -7.28 -1.18
C ALA A 73 5.19 -6.82 -2.03
N ILE A 74 5.53 -5.52 -1.98
CA ILE A 74 6.69 -4.95 -2.68
C ILE A 74 8.01 -5.53 -2.13
N GLN A 75 8.11 -5.73 -0.82
CA GLN A 75 9.31 -6.30 -0.21
C GLN A 75 9.54 -7.75 -0.65
N ILE A 76 8.46 -8.53 -0.79
CA ILE A 76 8.53 -9.92 -1.26
C ILE A 76 8.82 -9.94 -2.77
N GLU A 77 8.07 -9.15 -3.55
CA GLU A 77 8.16 -9.10 -5.01
C GLU A 77 7.96 -7.67 -5.52
N PRO A 78 9.04 -6.93 -5.84
CA PRO A 78 8.98 -5.57 -6.37
C PRO A 78 8.69 -5.57 -7.88
N ASN A 79 7.55 -6.15 -8.25
CA ASN A 79 7.03 -6.17 -9.63
C ASN A 79 6.24 -4.89 -9.94
N ALA A 80 5.93 -4.67 -11.21
CA ALA A 80 5.26 -3.47 -11.67
C ALA A 80 3.86 -3.31 -11.08
N SER A 81 3.08 -4.39 -10.96
CA SER A 81 1.73 -4.36 -10.37
C SER A 81 1.71 -3.95 -8.90
N ASN A 82 2.64 -4.45 -8.09
CA ASN A 82 2.75 -4.07 -6.67
C ASN A 82 3.17 -2.60 -6.50
N LEU A 83 4.03 -2.11 -7.40
CA LEU A 83 4.43 -0.70 -7.44
C LEU A 83 3.28 0.21 -7.90
N GLU A 84 2.48 -0.25 -8.87
CA GLU A 84 1.28 0.46 -9.34
C GLU A 84 0.24 0.54 -8.22
N LEU A 85 0.02 -0.53 -7.47
CA LEU A 85 -0.90 -0.54 -6.34
C LEU A 85 -0.52 0.48 -5.25
N LYS A 86 0.78 0.69 -5.02
CA LYS A 86 1.25 1.79 -4.16
C LYS A 86 0.90 3.16 -4.74
N ALA A 87 0.99 3.32 -6.05
CA ALA A 87 0.62 4.56 -6.72
C ALA A 87 -0.89 4.81 -6.64
N ASP A 88 -1.72 3.78 -6.83
CA ASP A 88 -3.18 3.81 -6.63
C ASP A 88 -3.54 4.21 -5.20
N TYR A 89 -2.88 3.61 -4.20
CA TYR A 89 -3.03 3.97 -2.79
C TYR A 89 -2.70 5.46 -2.54
N LEU A 90 -1.57 5.94 -3.06
CA LEU A 90 -1.15 7.33 -2.86
C LEU A 90 -2.12 8.30 -3.54
N ALA A 91 -2.61 7.96 -4.73
CA ALA A 91 -3.62 8.73 -5.45
C ALA A 91 -4.94 8.81 -4.66
N ALA A 92 -5.40 7.67 -4.11
CA ALA A 92 -6.61 7.60 -3.28
C ALA A 92 -6.50 8.47 -2.00
N ASN A 93 -5.28 8.69 -1.51
CA ASN A 93 -4.99 9.53 -0.34
C ASN A 93 -4.59 10.97 -0.70
N SER A 94 -4.84 11.41 -1.95
CA SER A 94 -4.50 12.76 -2.44
C SER A 94 -3.00 13.11 -2.39
N ALA A 95 -2.12 12.11 -2.28
CA ALA A 95 -0.67 12.29 -2.30
C ALA A 95 -0.14 12.27 -3.75
N ASN A 96 -0.67 13.17 -4.59
CA ASN A 96 -0.53 13.09 -6.06
C ASN A 96 0.93 13.12 -6.53
N GLU A 97 1.79 13.96 -5.95
CA GLU A 97 3.21 14.01 -6.33
C GLU A 97 3.92 12.67 -6.08
N MET A 98 3.63 12.05 -4.93
CA MET A 98 4.17 10.74 -4.58
C MET A 98 3.57 9.64 -5.47
N ALA A 99 2.27 9.73 -5.78
CA ALA A 99 1.60 8.80 -6.67
C ALA A 99 2.20 8.85 -8.08
N ILE A 100 2.48 10.04 -8.61
CA ILE A 100 3.13 10.21 -9.92
C ILE A 100 4.50 9.53 -9.94
N GLU A 101 5.30 9.68 -8.88
CA GLU A 101 6.62 9.03 -8.82
C GLU A 101 6.52 7.50 -8.68
N ALA A 102 5.54 7.02 -7.91
CA ALA A 102 5.26 5.60 -7.81
C ALA A 102 4.80 5.01 -9.17
N TYR A 103 3.91 5.68 -9.89
CA TYR A 103 3.52 5.28 -11.25
C TYR A 103 4.70 5.27 -12.20
N ARG A 104 5.56 6.30 -12.17
CA ARG A 104 6.79 6.33 -12.98
C ARG A 104 7.63 5.08 -12.71
N THR A 105 7.80 4.72 -11.45
CA THR A 105 8.58 3.54 -11.04
C THR A 105 7.94 2.25 -11.56
N ALA A 106 6.62 2.11 -11.41
CA ALA A 106 5.85 0.97 -11.91
C ALA A 106 5.95 0.85 -13.45
N ILE A 107 5.81 1.96 -14.18
CA ILE A 107 5.97 2.03 -15.64
C ILE A 107 7.36 1.57 -16.07
N LEU A 108 8.42 2.07 -15.42
CA LEU A 108 9.80 1.70 -15.77
C LEU A 108 10.07 0.21 -15.55
N LYS A 109 9.55 -0.36 -14.46
CA LYS A 109 9.62 -1.80 -14.18
C LYS A 109 8.84 -2.60 -15.24
N GLY A 110 7.61 -2.16 -15.50
CA GLY A 110 6.64 -2.82 -16.38
C GLY A 110 7.03 -2.89 -17.85
N ILE A 111 7.92 -2.01 -18.34
CA ILE A 111 8.47 -2.10 -19.71
C ILE A 111 9.18 -3.45 -19.94
N SER A 112 9.72 -4.06 -18.88
CA SER A 112 10.45 -5.32 -18.95
C SER A 112 9.65 -6.54 -18.47
N GLU A 113 8.43 -6.35 -17.98
CA GLU A 113 7.59 -7.42 -17.44
C GLU A 113 6.49 -7.81 -18.42
N ASP A 114 6.49 -9.08 -18.82
CA ASP A 114 5.45 -9.61 -19.69
C ASP A 114 4.07 -9.57 -19.00
N GLY A 115 3.08 -9.02 -19.70
CA GLY A 115 1.69 -8.99 -19.24
C GLY A 115 1.28 -7.78 -18.40
N TYR A 116 2.21 -6.85 -18.10
CA TYR A 116 1.86 -5.60 -17.42
C TYR A 116 1.35 -4.53 -18.39
N ASP A 117 0.21 -3.90 -18.10
CA ASP A 117 -0.36 -2.82 -18.92
C ASP A 117 0.29 -1.46 -18.58
N VAL A 118 1.44 -1.19 -19.20
CA VAL A 118 2.14 0.10 -19.10
C VAL A 118 1.24 1.27 -19.50
N GLN A 119 0.34 1.09 -20.47
CA GLN A 119 -0.51 2.19 -20.96
C GLN A 119 -1.56 2.57 -19.92
N GLU A 120 -2.09 1.61 -19.16
CA GLU A 120 -3.01 1.88 -18.06
C GLU A 120 -2.34 2.72 -16.97
N ALA A 121 -1.18 2.30 -16.47
CA ALA A 121 -0.43 3.05 -15.48
C ALA A 121 -0.07 4.47 -15.96
N GLN A 122 0.28 4.62 -17.24
CA GLN A 122 0.49 5.95 -17.85
C GLN A 122 -0.78 6.81 -17.84
N ARG A 123 -1.95 6.24 -18.19
CA ARG A 123 -3.23 6.98 -18.16
C ARG A 123 -3.57 7.43 -16.75
N LYS A 124 -3.41 6.55 -15.74
CA LYS A 124 -3.62 6.89 -14.33
C LYS A 124 -2.69 8.01 -13.88
N MET A 125 -1.39 7.91 -14.16
CA MET A 125 -0.42 8.97 -13.86
C MET A 125 -0.77 10.32 -14.50
N LEU A 126 -1.11 10.33 -15.79
CA LEU A 126 -1.47 11.56 -16.51
C LEU A 126 -2.77 12.19 -15.98
N SER A 127 -3.68 11.39 -15.42
CA SER A 127 -4.92 11.89 -14.81
C SER A 127 -4.66 12.77 -13.58
N LEU A 128 -3.54 12.57 -12.89
CA LEU A 128 -3.15 13.32 -11.68
C LEU A 128 -2.46 14.65 -11.98
N LEU A 129 -2.07 14.90 -13.24
CA LEU A 129 -1.42 16.14 -13.68
C LEU A 129 -2.42 17.22 -14.11
N ARG A 130 -3.72 16.92 -14.06
CA ARG A 130 -4.81 17.81 -14.46
C ARG A 130 -5.32 18.60 -13.26
#